data_AF-A0A944AUV5-F1
#
_entry.id   AF-A0A944AUV5-F1
#
_cell.length_a   1.000
_cell.length_b   1.000
_cell.length_c   1.000
_cell.angle_alpha   90.00
_cell.angle_beta   90.00
_cell.angle_gamma   90.00
#
_symmetry.space_group_name_H-M   'P 1'
#
loop_
_entity.id
_entity.type
_entity.pdbx_description
1 polymer ?
#
loop_
_entity_poly.entity_id
_entity_poly.type
_entity_poly.pdbx_seq_one_letter_code
_entity_poly.pdbx_strand_id
1 'polypeptide(L)'
;MKLDPKFEVKDNQLYTIAGEKVEFKFIDVNDIESQKADEKNAFYCIVVDQKTIEPETECYNEEYLAKLRDYLKEMEETGCYGALHVIPEAATEACDTPETESYVACVKHATRRVKDCENLCGVYLCDKFAKDGDAAKIALLIDELNVKHKQYVYFAGNEVLVKAKKAGEEYSGKIVAL
;
A
#
# COMPACT_ATOMS: atom_id res chain seq x y z
N MET A 1 5.12 5.12 -17.94
CA MET A 1 5.72 3.78 -18.10
C MET A 1 4.66 2.77 -17.70
N LYS A 2 4.47 1.69 -18.47
CA LYS A 2 3.60 0.57 -18.04
C LYS A 2 4.53 -0.47 -17.43
N LEU A 3 4.28 -0.86 -16.19
CA LEU A 3 5.03 -1.92 -15.50
C LEU A 3 4.29 -3.24 -15.68
N ASP A 4 5.05 -4.30 -15.92
CA ASP A 4 4.49 -5.64 -16.04
C ASP A 4 4.14 -6.21 -14.65
N PRO A 5 3.03 -6.95 -14.53
CA PRO A 5 2.66 -7.59 -13.28
C PRO A 5 3.67 -8.68 -12.91
N LYS A 6 4.21 -8.60 -11.69
CA LYS A 6 5.12 -9.63 -11.11
C LYS A 6 4.37 -10.65 -10.25
N PHE A 7 3.13 -10.32 -9.89
CA PHE A 7 2.27 -11.13 -9.04
C PHE A 7 0.84 -11.24 -9.58
N GLU A 8 0.18 -12.31 -9.16
CA GLU A 8 -1.23 -12.58 -9.40
C GLU A 8 -1.93 -12.99 -8.11
N VAL A 9 -3.25 -12.85 -8.11
CA VAL A 9 -4.10 -13.28 -6.99
C VAL A 9 -4.93 -14.46 -7.45
N LYS A 10 -4.86 -15.57 -6.72
CA LYS A 10 -5.64 -16.80 -6.93
C LYS A 10 -6.16 -17.27 -5.58
N ASP A 11 -7.44 -17.62 -5.52
CA ASP A 11 -8.07 -18.15 -4.30
C ASP A 11 -7.81 -17.29 -3.05
N ASN A 12 -7.86 -15.97 -3.21
CA ASN A 12 -7.60 -14.97 -2.17
C ASN A 12 -6.17 -15.06 -1.56
N GLN A 13 -5.21 -15.53 -2.34
CA GLN A 13 -3.80 -15.63 -1.96
C GLN A 13 -2.91 -15.03 -3.05
N LEU A 14 -1.75 -14.50 -2.64
CA LEU A 14 -0.77 -13.91 -3.54
C LEU A 14 0.18 -14.98 -4.07
N TYR A 15 0.39 -14.99 -5.38
CA TYR A 15 1.34 -15.86 -6.05
C TYR A 15 2.26 -15.05 -6.96
N THR A 16 3.51 -15.51 -7.11
CA THR A 16 4.38 -15.05 -8.19
C THR A 16 3.77 -15.48 -9.53
N ILE A 17 4.10 -14.79 -10.62
CA ILE A 17 3.71 -15.24 -11.97
C ILE A 17 4.23 -16.64 -12.36
N ALA A 18 5.23 -17.16 -11.63
CA ALA A 18 5.72 -18.53 -11.77
C ALA A 18 4.86 -19.56 -11.01
N GLY A 19 3.85 -19.12 -10.25
CA GLY A 19 2.93 -19.98 -9.51
C GLY A 19 3.37 -20.31 -8.08
N GLU A 20 4.38 -19.63 -7.54
CA GLU A 20 4.84 -19.85 -6.17
C GLU A 20 4.03 -19.00 -5.20
N LYS A 21 3.56 -19.60 -4.11
CA LYS A 21 2.83 -18.87 -3.07
C LYS A 21 3.78 -17.90 -2.37
N VAL A 22 3.31 -16.68 -2.16
CA VAL A 22 4.09 -15.62 -1.49
C VAL A 22 3.79 -15.61 0.01
N GLU A 23 4.85 -15.55 0.82
CA GLU A 23 4.79 -15.25 2.24
C GLU A 23 5.24 -13.81 2.50
N PHE A 24 4.67 -13.19 3.53
CA PHE A 24 4.92 -11.77 3.85
C PHE A 24 5.87 -11.64 5.03
N LYS A 25 6.80 -10.69 4.91
CA LYS A 25 7.61 -10.21 6.04
C LYS A 25 7.26 -8.75 6.30
N PHE A 26 7.00 -8.39 7.55
CA PHE A 26 6.75 -6.99 7.90
C PHE A 26 8.07 -6.33 8.27
N ILE A 27 8.29 -5.12 7.77
CA ILE A 27 9.46 -4.32 8.08
C ILE A 27 9.01 -2.89 8.33
N ASP A 28 9.28 -2.38 9.53
CA ASP A 28 9.08 -0.98 9.87
C ASP A 28 10.23 -0.16 9.30
N VAL A 29 9.90 0.88 8.55
CA VAL A 29 10.87 1.80 7.94
C VAL A 29 10.59 3.26 8.32
N ASN A 30 10.02 3.49 9.50
CA ASN A 30 9.91 4.85 10.05
C ASN A 30 11.30 5.49 10.18
N ASP A 31 12.29 4.68 10.55
CA ASP A 31 13.72 4.98 10.40
C ASP A 31 14.33 4.05 9.35
N ILE A 32 14.48 4.56 8.11
CA ILE A 32 14.95 3.80 6.94
C ILE A 32 16.35 3.20 7.15
N GLU A 33 17.20 3.82 7.98
CA GLU A 33 18.57 3.36 8.18
C GLU A 33 18.65 2.16 9.14
N SER A 34 17.58 1.91 9.89
CA SER A 34 17.56 0.92 10.97
C SER A 34 17.30 -0.52 10.52
N GLN A 35 16.72 -0.72 9.33
CA GLN A 35 16.28 -2.02 8.83
C GLN A 35 16.61 -2.18 7.35
N LYS A 36 16.91 -3.42 6.92
CA LYS A 36 17.17 -3.73 5.51
C LYS A 36 16.36 -4.94 5.05
N ALA A 37 15.79 -4.82 3.85
CA ALA A 37 15.20 -5.92 3.12
C ALA A 37 16.21 -6.43 2.09
N ASP A 38 16.86 -7.55 2.40
CA ASP A 38 17.98 -8.09 1.62
C ASP A 38 17.83 -9.57 1.23
N GLU A 39 16.72 -10.20 1.61
CA GLU A 39 16.44 -11.58 1.25
C GLU A 39 15.88 -11.66 -0.16
N LYS A 40 16.74 -12.06 -1.09
CA LYS A 40 16.38 -12.26 -2.50
C LYS A 40 15.09 -13.06 -2.66
N ASN A 41 14.19 -12.56 -3.50
CA ASN A 41 12.85 -13.11 -3.78
C ASN A 41 11.85 -13.02 -2.61
N ALA A 42 12.20 -12.44 -1.46
CA ALA A 42 11.24 -12.22 -0.39
C ALA A 42 10.28 -11.06 -0.72
N PHE A 43 9.08 -11.12 -0.16
CA PHE A 43 8.07 -10.08 -0.27
C PHE A 43 7.88 -9.40 1.08
N TYR A 44 8.11 -8.10 1.12
CA TYR A 44 8.03 -7.29 2.33
C TYR A 44 6.79 -6.41 2.33
N CYS A 45 6.09 -6.37 3.46
CA CYS A 45 5.15 -5.32 3.79
C CYS A 45 5.94 -4.18 4.45
N ILE A 46 6.13 -3.09 3.70
CA ILE A 46 6.92 -1.93 4.10
C ILE A 46 6.02 -1.01 4.93
N VAL A 47 6.18 -1.07 6.25
CA VAL A 47 5.35 -0.36 7.21
C VAL A 47 5.94 1.01 7.51
N VAL A 48 5.11 2.04 7.38
CA VAL A 48 5.48 3.42 7.67
C VAL A 48 4.29 4.15 8.30
N ASP A 49 4.55 4.95 9.32
CA ASP A 49 3.53 5.77 9.94
C ASP A 49 3.19 6.95 9.05
N GLN A 50 1.90 7.29 8.98
CA GLN A 50 1.42 8.47 8.25
C GLN A 50 2.17 9.72 8.69
N LYS A 51 2.43 9.88 9.99
CA LYS A 51 3.15 11.03 10.57
C LYS A 51 4.59 11.14 10.09
N THR A 52 5.21 10.04 9.67
CA THR A 52 6.56 10.05 9.08
C THR A 52 6.52 10.63 7.67
N ILE A 53 5.47 10.32 6.89
CA ILE A 53 5.26 10.82 5.53
C ILE A 53 4.68 12.24 5.51
N GLU A 54 3.75 12.52 6.41
CA GLU A 54 2.95 13.74 6.49
C GLU A 54 2.94 14.18 7.98
N PRO A 55 4.01 14.84 8.47
CA PRO A 55 4.11 15.25 9.87
C PRO A 55 3.04 16.26 10.31
N GLU A 56 2.55 17.04 9.35
CA GLU A 56 1.43 17.96 9.49
C GLU A 56 0.52 17.79 8.27
N THR A 57 -0.79 17.98 8.42
CA THR A 57 -1.77 17.79 7.34
C THR A 57 -1.39 18.59 6.08
N GLU A 58 -1.33 17.90 4.94
CA GLU A 58 -0.88 18.37 3.63
C GLU A 58 0.59 18.83 3.55
N CYS A 59 1.37 18.67 4.61
CA CYS A 59 2.81 18.93 4.65
C CYS A 59 3.58 17.62 4.60
N TYR A 60 4.06 17.25 3.42
CA TYR A 60 4.77 16.00 3.20
C TYR A 60 6.28 16.11 3.50
N ASN A 61 6.83 15.11 4.18
CA ASN A 61 8.26 14.95 4.41
C ASN A 61 8.95 14.43 3.14
N GLU A 62 9.27 15.35 2.24
CA GLU A 62 9.87 15.02 0.94
C GLU A 62 11.28 14.42 1.05
N GLU A 63 12.03 14.77 2.10
CA GLU A 63 13.33 14.16 2.37
C GLU A 63 13.19 12.68 2.71
N TYR A 64 12.24 12.35 3.59
CA TYR A 64 11.93 10.96 3.91
C TYR A 64 11.44 10.18 2.68
N LEU A 65 10.53 10.75 1.88
CA LEU A 65 10.03 10.08 0.67
C LEU A 65 11.11 9.85 -0.39
N ALA A 66 12.11 10.73 -0.48
CA ALA A 66 13.29 10.50 -1.32
C ALA A 66 14.10 9.31 -0.82
N LYS A 67 14.38 9.25 0.49
CA LYS A 67 15.07 8.11 1.11
C LYS A 67 14.29 6.81 0.95
N LEU A 68 12.96 6.85 1.10
CA LEU A 68 12.09 5.69 0.93
C LEU A 68 12.17 5.16 -0.51
N ARG A 69 12.16 6.07 -1.49
CA ARG A 69 12.34 5.71 -2.88
C ARG A 69 13.69 5.03 -3.11
N ASP A 70 14.77 5.59 -2.58
CA ASP A 70 16.12 5.02 -2.74
C ASP A 70 16.21 3.64 -2.05
N TYR A 71 15.63 3.48 -0.87
CA TYR A 71 15.49 2.19 -0.18
C TYR A 71 14.76 1.14 -1.04
N LEU A 72 13.62 1.51 -1.64
CA LEU A 72 12.87 0.62 -2.54
C LEU A 72 13.65 0.30 -3.82
N LYS A 73 14.53 1.20 -4.28
CA LYS A 73 15.45 0.93 -5.40
C LYS A 73 16.56 -0.04 -5.01
N GLU A 74 17.11 0.05 -3.81
CA GLU A 74 18.05 -0.96 -3.30
C GLU A 74 17.37 -2.35 -3.18
N MET A 75 16.10 -2.39 -2.76
CA MET A 75 15.30 -3.62 -2.79
C MET A 75 15.16 -4.21 -4.20
N GLU A 76 15.05 -3.37 -5.23
CA GLU A 76 15.01 -3.83 -6.62
C GLU A 76 16.30 -4.52 -7.04
N GLU A 77 17.43 -3.91 -6.71
CA GLU A 77 18.76 -4.44 -7.04
C GLU A 77 19.03 -5.79 -6.36
N THR A 78 18.50 -5.98 -5.15
CA THR A 78 18.60 -7.25 -4.40
C THR A 78 17.58 -8.30 -4.85
N GLY A 79 16.59 -7.92 -5.68
CA GLY A 79 15.51 -8.80 -6.12
C GLY A 79 14.45 -9.05 -5.05
N CYS A 80 14.30 -8.15 -4.09
CA CYS A 80 13.22 -8.14 -3.11
C CYS A 80 11.98 -7.44 -3.68
N TYR A 81 10.80 -7.80 -3.18
CA TYR A 81 9.52 -7.19 -3.55
C TYR A 81 8.86 -6.52 -2.36
N GLY A 82 8.01 -5.53 -2.62
CA GLY A 82 7.38 -4.75 -1.57
C GLY A 82 5.90 -4.45 -1.80
N ALA A 83 5.14 -4.28 -0.72
CA ALA A 83 3.89 -3.52 -0.71
C ALA A 83 3.98 -2.43 0.36
N LEU A 84 3.52 -1.23 0.05
CA LEU A 84 3.55 -0.10 1.00
C LEU A 84 2.36 -0.22 1.96
N HIS A 85 2.64 -0.16 3.26
CA HIS A 85 1.63 -0.13 4.32
C HIS A 85 1.77 1.17 5.11
N VAL A 86 0.87 2.11 4.86
CA VAL A 86 0.80 3.34 5.65
C VAL A 86 -0.09 3.10 6.86
N ILE A 87 0.43 3.30 8.07
CA ILE A 87 -0.32 3.23 9.32
C ILE A 87 -0.91 4.61 9.61
N PRO A 88 -2.25 4.75 9.69
CA PRO A 88 -2.87 6.05 9.98
C PRO A 88 -2.55 6.53 11.40
N GLU A 89 -2.44 7.85 11.61
CA GLU A 89 -2.19 8.44 12.94
C GLU A 89 -3.36 8.19 13.91
N ALA A 90 -4.59 8.12 13.39
CA ALA A 90 -5.79 7.77 14.16
C ALA A 90 -5.75 6.28 14.56
N ALA A 91 -5.04 5.98 15.64
CA ALA A 91 -4.77 4.61 16.04
C ALA A 91 -5.83 4.00 16.98
N THR A 92 -6.77 4.76 17.56
CA THR A 92 -7.46 4.31 18.78
C THR A 92 -8.98 4.14 18.71
N GLU A 93 -9.73 4.89 17.89
CA GLU A 93 -11.18 4.64 17.71
C GLU A 93 -11.63 5.00 16.29
N ALA A 94 -12.86 4.59 15.96
CA ALA A 94 -13.42 4.60 14.61
C ALA A 94 -13.22 5.96 13.91
N CYS A 95 -12.35 5.99 12.89
CA CYS A 95 -11.98 7.19 12.14
C CYS A 95 -13.21 7.96 11.62
N ASP A 96 -13.13 9.29 11.60
CA ASP A 96 -14.14 10.12 10.96
C ASP A 96 -13.70 10.49 9.52
N THR A 97 -14.64 11.08 8.78
CA THR A 97 -14.49 11.43 7.36
C THR A 97 -13.19 12.21 7.02
N PRO A 98 -12.74 13.20 7.84
CA PRO A 98 -11.50 13.94 7.58
C PRO A 98 -10.22 13.11 7.74
N GLU A 99 -10.18 12.21 8.72
CA GLU A 99 -9.03 11.33 8.96
C GLU A 99 -8.83 10.37 7.78
N THR A 100 -9.93 9.85 7.22
CA THR A 100 -9.89 9.02 6.01
C THR A 100 -9.40 9.82 4.80
N GLU A 101 -9.80 11.08 4.65
CA GLU A 101 -9.32 11.94 3.55
C GLU A 101 -7.84 12.24 3.63
N SER A 102 -7.35 12.58 4.82
CA SER A 102 -5.92 12.79 5.08
C SER A 102 -5.13 11.51 4.80
N TYR A 103 -5.60 10.35 5.28
CA TYR A 103 -4.97 9.06 4.98
C TYR A 103 -4.89 8.78 3.47
N VAL A 104 -6.02 8.94 2.75
CA VAL A 104 -6.07 8.72 1.30
C VAL A 104 -5.11 9.66 0.56
N ALA A 105 -5.06 10.94 0.95
CA ALA A 105 -4.13 11.91 0.39
C ALA A 105 -2.66 11.51 0.61
N CYS A 106 -2.32 11.10 1.84
CA CYS A 106 -1.00 10.60 2.19
C CYS A 106 -0.58 9.39 1.36
N VAL A 107 -1.42 8.36 1.26
CA VAL A 107 -1.14 7.16 0.46
C VAL A 107 -0.95 7.52 -1.02
N LYS A 108 -1.80 8.39 -1.58
CA LYS A 108 -1.67 8.88 -2.97
C LYS A 108 -0.35 9.61 -3.19
N HIS A 109 0.05 10.46 -2.25
CA HIS A 109 1.30 11.21 -2.37
C HIS A 109 2.51 10.28 -2.27
N ALA A 110 2.54 9.38 -1.28
CA ALA A 110 3.60 8.42 -1.09
C ALA A 110 3.79 7.53 -2.33
N THR A 111 2.72 6.86 -2.79
CA THR A 111 2.74 6.00 -3.99
C THR A 111 3.16 6.75 -5.26
N ARG A 112 2.78 8.03 -5.41
CA ARG A 112 3.26 8.88 -6.51
C ARG A 112 4.77 9.10 -6.46
N ARG A 113 5.37 9.23 -5.27
CA ARG A 113 6.83 9.46 -5.11
C ARG A 113 7.65 8.23 -5.42
N VAL A 114 7.12 7.05 -5.15
CA VAL A 114 7.78 5.76 -5.39
C VAL A 114 7.27 5.06 -6.66
N LYS A 115 6.62 5.81 -7.56
CA LYS A 115 5.90 5.24 -8.72
C LYS A 115 6.77 4.50 -9.73
N ASP A 116 8.06 4.83 -9.74
CA ASP A 116 9.05 4.25 -10.64
C ASP A 116 9.80 3.09 -10.00
N CYS A 117 9.44 2.71 -8.76
CA CYS A 117 9.92 1.50 -8.12
C CYS A 117 9.18 0.27 -8.68
N GLU A 118 9.84 -0.50 -9.54
CA GLU A 118 9.28 -1.65 -10.23
C GLU A 118 8.99 -2.86 -9.34
N ASN A 119 9.69 -3.00 -8.20
CA ASN A 119 9.44 -4.09 -7.26
C ASN A 119 8.49 -3.69 -6.12
N LEU A 120 8.06 -2.42 -6.07
CA LEU A 120 6.88 -2.06 -5.29
C LEU A 120 5.64 -2.52 -6.06
N CYS A 121 5.01 -3.58 -5.55
CA CYS A 121 3.98 -4.34 -6.26
C CYS A 121 2.59 -4.15 -5.67
N GLY A 122 2.42 -3.27 -4.69
CA GLY A 122 1.12 -3.13 -4.04
C GLY A 122 1.05 -2.14 -2.91
N VAL A 123 -0.16 -2.07 -2.34
CA VAL A 123 -0.49 -1.26 -1.17
C VAL A 123 -1.28 -2.11 -0.19
N TYR A 124 -0.86 -2.11 1.06
CA TYR A 124 -1.61 -2.66 2.18
C TYR A 124 -2.45 -1.53 2.79
N LEU A 125 -3.76 -1.67 2.70
CA LEU A 125 -4.75 -0.68 3.09
C LEU A 125 -5.19 -0.96 4.52
N CYS A 126 -5.32 0.09 5.32
CA CYS A 126 -5.73 -0.04 6.71
C CYS A 126 -7.19 -0.51 6.80
N ASP A 127 -7.43 -1.53 7.62
CA ASP A 127 -8.73 -2.14 7.89
C ASP A 127 -9.63 -1.29 8.79
N LYS A 128 -9.05 -0.31 9.51
CA LYS A 128 -9.79 0.62 10.38
C LYS A 128 -10.78 1.53 9.63
N PHE A 129 -10.60 1.71 8.31
CA PHE A 129 -11.48 2.49 7.44
C PHE A 129 -12.70 1.68 6.95
N ALA A 130 -13.32 0.93 7.85
CA ALA A 130 -14.44 0.05 7.55
C ALA A 130 -15.82 0.67 7.86
N LYS A 131 -16.00 1.99 8.09
CA LYS A 131 -17.36 2.57 8.11
C LYS A 131 -17.89 2.74 6.68
N ASP A 132 -19.22 2.76 6.51
CA ASP A 132 -19.87 2.74 5.18
C ASP A 132 -19.48 3.92 4.26
N GLY A 133 -19.03 5.07 4.80
CA GLY A 133 -18.47 6.19 4.03
C GLY A 133 -16.95 6.13 3.79
N ASP A 134 -16.21 5.45 4.67
CA ASP A 134 -14.76 5.32 4.57
C ASP A 134 -14.37 4.20 3.60
N ALA A 135 -15.14 3.11 3.61
CA ALA A 135 -14.97 2.00 2.68
C ALA A 135 -15.08 2.45 1.21
N ALA A 136 -15.99 3.38 0.92
CA ALA A 136 -16.15 3.97 -0.41
C ALA A 136 -14.89 4.76 -0.83
N LYS A 137 -14.29 5.54 0.08
CA LYS A 137 -13.05 6.28 -0.18
C LYS A 137 -11.87 5.34 -0.43
N ILE A 138 -11.81 4.21 0.27
CA ILE A 138 -10.79 3.18 0.01
C ILE A 138 -10.99 2.56 -1.38
N ALA A 139 -12.22 2.29 -1.80
CA ALA A 139 -12.50 1.80 -3.16
C ALA A 139 -12.06 2.83 -4.24
N LEU A 140 -12.38 4.10 -4.04
CA LEU A 140 -11.94 5.18 -4.93
C LEU A 140 -10.41 5.31 -4.97
N LEU A 141 -9.73 5.17 -3.83
CA LEU A 141 -8.27 5.14 -3.76
C LEU A 141 -7.70 4.00 -4.62
N ILE A 142 -8.27 2.79 -4.52
CA ILE A 142 -7.84 1.64 -5.34
C ILE A 142 -7.95 1.98 -6.82
N ASP A 143 -9.08 2.51 -7.27
CA ASP A 143 -9.28 2.84 -8.68
C ASP A 143 -8.34 3.94 -9.18
N GLU A 144 -8.15 5.00 -8.40
CA GLU A 144 -7.23 6.08 -8.75
C GLU A 144 -5.79 5.60 -8.86
N LEU A 145 -5.34 4.74 -7.94
CA LEU A 145 -4.02 4.12 -8.02
C LEU A 145 -3.93 3.19 -9.21
N ASN A 146 -4.96 2.39 -9.48
CA ASN A 146 -4.99 1.42 -10.56
C ASN A 146 -4.92 2.07 -11.96
N VAL A 147 -5.36 3.32 -12.12
CA VAL A 147 -5.17 4.09 -13.37
C VAL A 147 -3.68 4.19 -13.75
N LYS A 148 -2.80 4.40 -12.76
CA LYS A 148 -1.36 4.59 -12.94
C LYS A 148 -0.53 3.35 -12.66
N HIS A 149 -1.04 2.46 -11.81
CA HIS A 149 -0.34 1.31 -11.24
C HIS A 149 -1.16 0.02 -11.44
N LYS A 150 -1.49 -0.31 -12.69
CA LYS A 150 -2.30 -1.49 -13.04
C LYS A 150 -1.74 -2.83 -12.54
N GLN A 151 -0.44 -2.86 -12.27
CA GLN A 151 0.26 -4.03 -11.76
C GLN A 151 0.09 -4.23 -10.25
N TYR A 152 -0.39 -3.21 -9.51
CA TYR A 152 -0.51 -3.29 -8.06
C TYR A 152 -1.52 -4.33 -7.62
N VAL A 153 -1.17 -5.00 -6.51
CA VAL A 153 -2.07 -5.79 -5.69
C VAL A 153 -2.41 -5.01 -4.44
N TYR A 154 -3.68 -5.00 -4.06
CA TYR A 154 -4.17 -4.33 -2.87
C TYR A 154 -4.48 -5.36 -1.79
N PHE A 155 -4.05 -5.11 -0.56
CA PHE A 155 -4.36 -5.94 0.60
C PHE A 155 -5.30 -5.16 1.48
N ALA A 156 -6.49 -5.68 1.76
CA ALA A 156 -7.52 -4.95 2.50
C ALA A 156 -8.38 -5.91 3.33
N GLY A 157 -8.81 -5.48 4.51
CA GLY A 157 -9.70 -6.28 5.36
C GLY A 157 -11.03 -6.59 4.68
N ASN A 158 -11.54 -7.82 4.87
CA ASN A 158 -12.81 -8.28 4.28
C ASN A 158 -13.99 -7.34 4.55
N GLU A 159 -14.06 -6.74 5.74
CA GLU A 159 -15.16 -5.84 6.12
C GLU A 159 -15.19 -4.57 5.26
N VAL A 160 -14.02 -3.97 5.00
CA VAL A 160 -13.88 -2.78 4.13
C VAL A 160 -14.41 -3.12 2.74
N LEU A 161 -14.01 -4.26 2.19
CA LEU A 161 -14.41 -4.69 0.84
C LEU A 161 -15.93 -4.96 0.74
N VAL A 162 -16.51 -5.60 1.76
CA VAL A 162 -17.96 -5.87 1.81
C VAL A 162 -18.75 -4.57 1.87
N LYS A 163 -18.30 -3.59 2.66
CA LYS A 163 -19.02 -2.31 2.82
C LYS A 163 -18.88 -1.41 1.61
N ALA A 164 -17.71 -1.37 0.97
CA ALA A 164 -17.53 -0.68 -0.31
C ALA A 164 -18.54 -1.18 -1.36
N LYS A 165 -18.69 -2.50 -1.50
CA LYS A 165 -19.69 -3.10 -2.40
C LYS A 165 -21.12 -2.74 -2.04
N LYS A 166 -21.46 -2.69 -0.74
CA LYS A 166 -22.80 -2.26 -0.27
C LYS A 166 -23.08 -0.79 -0.58
N ALA A 167 -22.05 0.06 -0.55
CA ALA A 167 -22.14 1.47 -0.94
C ALA A 167 -22.31 1.67 -2.46
N GLY A 168 -22.25 0.60 -3.25
CA GLY A 168 -22.37 0.66 -4.72
C GLY A 168 -21.04 0.94 -5.42
N GLU A 169 -19.93 0.93 -4.69
CA GLU A 169 -18.60 1.12 -5.26
C GLU A 169 -18.06 -0.21 -5.80
N GLU A 170 -17.67 -0.20 -7.07
CA GLU A 170 -16.89 -1.26 -7.71
C GLU A 170 -15.42 -0.84 -7.72
N TYR A 171 -14.49 -1.78 -7.58
CA TYR A 171 -13.06 -1.52 -7.68
C TYR A 171 -12.44 -2.43 -8.75
N SER A 172 -11.52 -1.88 -9.52
CA SER A 172 -10.94 -2.53 -10.70
C SER A 172 -9.60 -3.24 -10.43
N GLY A 173 -9.10 -3.18 -9.20
CA GLY A 173 -7.78 -3.69 -8.80
C GLY A 173 -7.76 -5.19 -8.44
N LYS A 174 -6.56 -5.79 -8.45
CA LYS A 174 -6.32 -7.14 -7.89
C LYS A 174 -6.30 -7.04 -6.37
N ILE A 175 -7.12 -7.81 -5.67
CA ILE A 175 -7.25 -7.71 -4.21
C ILE A 175 -7.02 -9.05 -3.53
N VAL A 176 -6.20 -9.02 -2.48
CA VAL A 176 -6.13 -10.06 -1.44
C VAL A 176 -6.91 -9.54 -0.23
N ALA A 177 -8.02 -10.20 0.08
CA ALA A 177 -8.83 -9.88 1.25
C ALA A 177 -8.23 -10.51 2.50
N LEU A 178 -8.08 -9.70 3.55
CA LEU A 178 -7.47 -10.08 4.83
C LEU A 178 -8.50 -10.37 5.91
#